data_AF-A0A949IGW6-F1
#
_entry.id   AF-A0A949IGW6-F1
#
_cell.length_a   1.000
_cell.length_b   1.000
_cell.length_c   1.000
_cell.angle_alpha   90.00
_cell.angle_beta   90.00
_cell.angle_gamma   90.00
#
_symmetry.space_group_name_H-M   'P 1'
#
loop_
_entity.id
_entity.type
_entity.pdbx_description
1 polymer ?
#
loop_
_entity_poly.entity_id
_entity_poly.type
_entity_poly.pdbx_seq_one_letter_code
_entity_poly.pdbx_strand_id
1 'polypeptide(L)'
;MKKKFLKQAQDYLITFLVLSFALSALQFLNVNQIAKTQAAGSCSIDSFTALPSTVSNGKSSTLNWLTSGCSTLYLLVPGNQNPPGQAVATDGSYNTGPLSYGQTYNYTLNGFDSSGNETSMT
;
A
#
# COMPACT_ATOMS: atom_id res chain seq x y z
N MET A 1 55.73 15.41 21.12
CA MET A 1 54.58 14.53 21.45
C MET A 1 53.23 15.06 20.98
N LYS A 2 52.89 16.35 21.18
CA LYS A 2 51.57 16.96 20.82
C LYS A 2 51.08 16.74 19.38
N LYS A 3 51.97 16.75 18.38
CA LYS A 3 51.60 16.52 16.96
C LYS A 3 51.14 15.09 16.64
N LYS A 4 51.62 14.08 17.39
CA LYS A 4 51.18 12.68 17.23
C LYS A 4 49.75 12.49 17.77
N PHE A 5 49.42 13.15 18.88
CA PHE A 5 48.08 13.12 19.46
C PHE A 5 47.03 13.78 18.56
N LEU A 6 47.36 14.90 17.91
CA LEU A 6 46.45 15.58 16.97
C LEU A 6 46.16 14.73 15.73
N LYS A 7 47.17 14.03 15.19
CA LYS A 7 46.98 13.14 14.04
C LYS A 7 46.16 11.90 14.41
N GLN A 8 46.45 11.28 15.55
CA GLN A 8 45.68 10.14 16.05
C GLN A 8 44.21 10.51 16.37
N ALA A 9 43.96 11.71 16.91
CA ALA A 9 42.61 12.20 17.13
C ALA A 9 41.85 12.46 15.81
N GLN A 10 42.53 13.00 14.79
CA GLN A 10 41.96 13.17 13.46
C GLN A 10 41.68 11.83 12.77
N ASP A 11 42.58 10.86 12.87
CA ASP A 11 42.42 9.53 12.30
C ASP A 11 41.22 8.80 12.96
N TYR A 12 41.01 8.94 14.27
CA TYR A 12 39.83 8.41 14.94
C TYR A 12 38.55 9.12 14.50
N LEU A 13 38.54 10.45 14.36
CA LEU A 13 37.36 11.20 13.90
C LEU A 13 36.96 10.83 12.47
N ILE A 14 37.94 10.68 11.58
CA ILE A 14 37.73 10.24 10.19
C ILE A 14 37.22 8.80 10.17
N THR A 15 37.84 7.90 10.95
CA THR A 15 37.39 6.50 11.04
C THR A 15 35.97 6.40 11.60
N PHE A 16 35.62 7.21 12.60
CA PHE A 16 34.29 7.23 13.21
C PHE A 16 33.21 7.76 12.25
N LEU A 17 33.55 8.81 11.47
CA LEU A 17 32.68 9.35 10.41
C LEU A 17 32.46 8.33 9.27
N VAL A 18 33.51 7.65 8.81
CA VAL A 18 33.41 6.65 7.73
C VAL A 18 32.63 5.41 8.21
N LEU A 19 32.85 4.96 9.45
CA LEU A 19 32.15 3.81 10.02
C LEU A 19 30.65 4.12 10.27
N SER A 20 30.31 5.32 10.70
CA SER A 20 28.90 5.74 10.86
C SER A 20 28.21 5.92 9.50
N PHE A 21 28.92 6.40 8.47
CA PHE A 21 28.39 6.41 7.11
C PHE A 21 28.16 4.99 6.57
N ALA A 22 29.09 4.05 6.81
CA ALA A 22 28.93 2.65 6.45
C ALA A 22 27.80 1.95 7.23
N LEU A 23 27.62 2.27 8.51
CA LEU A 23 26.53 1.75 9.33
C LEU A 23 25.17 2.35 8.92
N SER A 24 25.15 3.58 8.40
CA SER A 24 23.95 4.20 7.81
C SER A 24 23.60 3.64 6.44
N ALA A 25 24.58 3.16 5.67
CA ALA A 25 24.36 2.49 4.39
C ALA A 25 23.71 1.09 4.57
N LEU A 26 23.89 0.46 5.74
CA LEU A 26 23.21 -0.78 6.12
C LEU A 26 21.73 -0.59 6.48
N GLN A 27 21.24 0.65 6.62
CA GLN A 27 19.85 0.94 6.98
C GLN A 27 18.93 1.08 5.76
N PHE A 28 19.45 0.87 4.54
CA PHE A 28 18.65 0.83 3.32
C PHE A 28 18.14 -0.57 2.95
N LEU A 29 18.19 -1.54 3.88
CA LEU A 29 17.20 -2.62 3.89
C LEU A 29 15.86 -2.03 4.37
N ASN A 30 15.28 -1.19 3.53
CA ASN A 30 13.89 -0.81 3.63
C ASN A 30 13.07 -2.07 3.34
N VAL A 31 12.66 -2.76 4.42
CA VAL A 31 11.74 -3.90 4.37
C VAL A 31 10.36 -3.51 3.81
N ASN A 32 10.11 -2.24 3.44
CA ASN A 32 8.90 -1.84 2.71
C ASN A 32 8.95 -2.13 1.19
N GLN A 33 9.97 -2.84 0.72
CA GLN A 33 10.00 -3.48 -0.60
C GLN A 33 10.73 -4.82 -0.51
N ILE A 34 10.30 -5.76 0.35
CA ILE A 34 10.38 -7.16 -0.10
C ILE A 34 9.42 -7.16 -1.29
N ALA A 35 9.99 -6.98 -2.49
CA ALA A 35 9.26 -7.07 -3.72
C ALA A 35 8.33 -8.26 -3.56
N LYS A 36 7.03 -8.00 -3.53
CA LYS A 36 6.07 -9.00 -3.96
C LYS A 36 6.48 -9.20 -5.40
N THR A 37 7.45 -10.09 -5.62
CA THR A 37 7.74 -10.71 -6.90
C THR A 37 6.49 -11.54 -7.11
N GLN A 38 5.46 -10.83 -7.50
CA GLN A 38 4.14 -11.29 -7.72
C GLN A 38 4.36 -12.25 -8.87
N ALA A 39 4.50 -13.55 -8.56
CA ALA A 39 4.45 -14.57 -9.58
C ALA A 39 3.25 -14.20 -10.45
N ALA A 40 3.41 -14.27 -11.77
CA ALA A 40 2.35 -14.06 -12.74
C ALA A 40 1.28 -15.16 -12.60
N GLY A 41 0.71 -15.28 -11.41
CA GLY A 41 -0.45 -16.07 -11.06
C GLY A 41 -1.68 -15.19 -11.22
N SER A 42 -2.82 -15.85 -11.41
CA SER A 42 -4.13 -15.21 -11.52
C SER A 42 -4.34 -14.19 -10.40
N CYS A 43 -4.88 -13.02 -10.76
CA CYS A 43 -5.33 -12.03 -9.79
C CYS A 43 -6.39 -12.66 -8.86
N SER A 44 -6.26 -12.39 -7.57
CA SER A 44 -7.11 -12.85 -6.48
C SER A 44 -7.39 -11.68 -5.55
N ILE A 45 -8.66 -11.51 -5.17
CA ILE A 45 -9.05 -10.57 -4.12
C ILE A 45 -9.16 -11.38 -2.82
N ASP A 46 -8.15 -11.25 -1.97
CA ASP A 46 -8.01 -12.04 -0.75
C ASP A 46 -8.96 -11.55 0.35
N SER A 47 -9.23 -10.24 0.36
CA SER A 47 -10.28 -9.66 1.21
C SER A 47 -10.82 -8.37 0.60
N PHE A 48 -12.12 -8.12 0.83
CA PHE A 48 -12.77 -6.83 0.57
C PHE A 48 -13.85 -6.61 1.63
N THR A 49 -13.65 -5.62 2.50
CA THR A 49 -14.49 -5.42 3.69
C THR A 49 -14.81 -3.96 3.94
N ALA A 50 -16.03 -3.68 4.39
CA ALA A 50 -16.47 -2.36 4.83
C ALA A 50 -16.53 -2.30 6.35
N LEU A 51 -15.83 -1.34 6.96
CA LEU A 51 -15.84 -1.14 8.41
C LEU A 51 -16.13 0.32 8.79
N PRO A 52 -17.22 0.58 9.54
CA PRO A 52 -18.29 -0.35 9.89
C PRO A 52 -19.20 -0.68 8.70
N SER A 53 -19.85 -1.85 8.71
CA SER A 53 -20.80 -2.27 7.67
C SER A 53 -22.17 -1.59 7.77
N THR A 54 -22.43 -0.88 8.87
CA THR A 54 -23.64 -0.08 9.08
C THR A 54 -23.26 1.24 9.74
N VAL A 55 -23.78 2.34 9.21
CA VAL A 55 -23.47 3.69 9.68
C VAL A 55 -24.75 4.49 9.89
N SER A 56 -24.72 5.45 10.82
CA SER A 56 -25.79 6.44 10.97
C SER A 56 -25.79 7.44 9.80
N ASN A 57 -26.88 8.18 9.64
CA ASN A 57 -27.01 9.18 8.58
C ASN A 57 -25.82 10.15 8.52
N GLY A 58 -25.28 10.38 7.34
CA GLY A 58 -24.18 11.31 7.10
C GLY A 58 -22.81 10.85 7.64
N LYS A 59 -22.73 9.64 8.20
CA LYS A 59 -21.45 9.01 8.57
C LYS A 59 -20.89 8.19 7.40
N SER A 60 -19.61 7.86 7.48
CA SER A 60 -18.89 7.14 6.43
C SER A 60 -18.45 5.75 6.91
N SER A 61 -18.19 4.87 5.95
CA SER A 61 -17.49 3.60 6.15
C SER A 61 -16.12 3.65 5.48
N THR A 62 -15.22 2.76 5.89
CA THR A 62 -13.94 2.55 5.21
C THR A 62 -13.95 1.17 4.56
N LEU A 63 -13.80 1.14 3.25
CA LEU A 63 -13.53 -0.09 2.50
C LEU A 63 -12.04 -0.40 2.62
N ASN A 64 -11.70 -1.65 2.89
CA ASN A 64 -10.32 -2.14 2.94
C ASN A 64 -10.21 -3.43 2.12
N TRP A 65 -9.12 -3.57 1.37
CA TRP A 65 -8.86 -4.76 0.57
C TRP A 65 -7.40 -5.16 0.58
N LEU A 66 -7.20 -6.46 0.35
CA LEU A 66 -5.93 -7.09 0.07
C LEU A 66 -6.11 -7.99 -1.15
N THR A 67 -5.11 -8.00 -2.03
CA THR A 67 -5.10 -8.81 -3.24
C THR A 67 -3.78 -9.52 -3.42
N SER A 68 -3.76 -10.48 -4.34
CA SER A 68 -2.58 -11.21 -4.78
C SER A 68 -2.66 -11.43 -6.29
N GLY A 69 -1.55 -11.30 -7.00
CA GLY A 69 -1.50 -11.51 -8.46
C GLY A 69 -2.03 -10.35 -9.31
N CYS A 70 -2.62 -9.32 -8.70
CA CYS A 70 -3.27 -8.23 -9.44
C CYS A 70 -2.27 -7.16 -9.88
N SER A 71 -2.36 -6.75 -11.15
CA SER A 71 -1.59 -5.67 -11.76
C SER A 71 -2.34 -4.34 -11.76
N THR A 72 -3.67 -4.38 -11.92
CA THR A 72 -4.53 -3.19 -11.82
C THR A 72 -5.80 -3.51 -11.06
N LEU A 73 -6.33 -2.54 -10.30
CA LEU A 73 -7.63 -2.63 -9.65
C LEU A 73 -8.49 -1.41 -9.98
N TYR A 74 -9.80 -1.64 -10.07
CA TYR A 74 -10.81 -0.61 -10.20
C TYR A 74 -11.92 -0.80 -9.16
N LEU A 75 -12.26 0.30 -8.48
CA LEU A 75 -13.36 0.36 -7.53
C LEU A 75 -14.59 0.98 -8.21
N LEU A 76 -15.69 0.23 -8.24
CA LEU A 76 -16.98 0.70 -8.69
C LEU A 76 -17.76 1.21 -7.48
N VAL A 77 -18.07 2.50 -7.50
CA VAL A 77 -18.83 3.19 -6.46
C VAL A 77 -20.31 3.21 -6.85
N PRO A 78 -21.24 2.92 -5.93
CA PRO A 78 -22.68 3.05 -6.19
C PRO A 78 -23.02 4.41 -6.80
N GLY A 79 -23.78 4.40 -7.89
CA GLY A 79 -24.18 5.63 -8.60
C GLY A 79 -23.12 6.21 -9.53
N ASN A 80 -21.88 5.70 -9.52
CA ASN A 80 -20.85 6.00 -10.52
C ASN A 80 -20.33 4.70 -11.15
N GLN A 81 -21.05 4.25 -12.18
CA GLN A 81 -20.84 2.95 -12.83
C GLN A 81 -20.08 3.07 -14.15
N ASN A 82 -19.32 4.14 -14.37
CA ASN A 82 -18.58 4.30 -15.62
C ASN A 82 -17.45 3.26 -15.69
N PRO A 83 -17.46 2.29 -16.63
CA PRO A 83 -16.44 1.26 -16.70
C PRO A 83 -15.05 1.85 -17.01
N PRO A 84 -13.96 1.27 -16.49
CA PRO A 84 -13.93 0.13 -15.56
C PRO A 84 -14.15 0.49 -14.08
N GLY A 85 -14.39 1.77 -13.74
CA GLY A 85 -14.46 2.29 -12.37
C GLY A 85 -13.30 3.23 -12.05
N GLN A 86 -13.12 3.56 -10.77
CA GLN A 86 -11.99 4.37 -10.30
C GLN A 86 -10.76 3.48 -10.12
N ALA A 87 -9.63 3.79 -10.78
CA ALA A 87 -8.37 3.09 -10.53
C ALA A 87 -7.90 3.27 -9.08
N VAL A 88 -7.51 2.17 -8.43
CA VAL A 88 -7.02 2.14 -7.05
C VAL A 88 -5.76 1.29 -6.91
N ALA A 89 -5.07 1.41 -5.77
CA ALA A 89 -3.91 0.59 -5.46
C ALA A 89 -4.29 -0.90 -5.30
N THR A 90 -3.37 -1.80 -5.62
CA THR A 90 -3.59 -3.26 -5.55
C THR A 90 -3.88 -3.75 -4.14
N ASP A 91 -3.35 -3.09 -3.11
CA ASP A 91 -3.78 -3.23 -1.72
C ASP A 91 -4.13 -1.84 -1.22
N GLY A 92 -5.19 -1.68 -0.43
CA GLY A 92 -5.57 -0.33 -0.02
C GLY A 92 -6.87 -0.18 0.75
N SER A 93 -7.27 1.09 0.85
CA SER A 93 -8.47 1.51 1.53
C SER A 93 -9.15 2.67 0.80
N TYR A 94 -10.47 2.78 0.95
CA TYR A 94 -11.28 3.85 0.38
C TYR A 94 -12.32 4.33 1.39
N ASN A 95 -12.36 5.64 1.64
CA ASN A 95 -13.41 6.24 2.46
C ASN A 95 -14.65 6.49 1.59
N THR A 96 -15.80 5.93 1.98
CA THR A 96 -17.05 6.05 1.21
C THR A 96 -17.60 7.48 1.15
N GLY A 97 -17.11 8.38 2.00
CA GLY A 97 -17.75 9.64 2.28
C GLY A 97 -19.09 9.44 3.02
N PRO A 98 -19.86 10.53 3.22
CA PRO A 98 -21.14 10.48 3.91
C PRO A 98 -22.16 9.59 3.19
N LEU A 99 -22.79 8.67 3.93
CA LEU A 99 -23.84 7.77 3.44
C LEU A 99 -25.22 8.19 3.95
N SER A 100 -26.25 7.98 3.13
CA SER A 100 -27.64 8.28 3.49
C SER A 100 -28.25 7.16 4.33
N TYR A 101 -29.08 7.55 5.30
CA TYR A 101 -29.82 6.60 6.15
C TYR A 101 -30.79 5.72 5.36
N GLY A 102 -30.90 4.45 5.77
CA GLY A 102 -31.86 3.49 5.21
C GLY A 102 -31.47 2.91 3.85
N GLN A 103 -30.28 3.25 3.33
CA GLN A 103 -29.80 2.79 2.04
C GLN A 103 -28.73 1.70 2.19
N THR A 104 -28.76 0.72 1.29
CA THR A 104 -27.68 -0.26 1.11
C THR A 104 -26.80 0.18 -0.06
N TYR A 105 -25.49 0.23 0.17
CA TYR A 105 -24.48 0.63 -0.82
C TYR A 105 -23.60 -0.58 -1.15
N ASN A 106 -23.70 -1.08 -2.39
CA ASN A 106 -22.91 -2.23 -2.86
C ASN A 106 -21.72 -1.73 -3.69
N TYR A 107 -20.51 -1.90 -3.18
CA TYR A 107 -19.28 -1.56 -3.89
C TYR A 107 -18.74 -2.80 -4.58
N THR A 108 -18.09 -2.65 -5.73
CA THR A 108 -17.44 -3.78 -6.40
C THR A 108 -15.98 -3.43 -6.65
N LEU A 109 -15.09 -4.34 -6.29
CA LEU A 109 -13.67 -4.25 -6.60
C LEU A 109 -13.37 -5.23 -7.75
N ASN A 110 -12.89 -4.70 -8.87
CA ASN A 110 -12.45 -5.49 -10.02
C ASN A 110 -10.94 -5.46 -10.10
N GLY A 111 -10.32 -6.62 -10.25
CA GLY A 111 -8.89 -6.77 -10.38
C GLY A 111 -8.47 -7.53 -11.62
N PHE A 112 -7.36 -7.10 -12.21
CA PHE A 112 -6.82 -7.68 -13.42
C PHE A 112 -5.39 -8.12 -13.21
N ASP A 113 -5.05 -9.33 -13.67
CA ASP A 113 -3.66 -9.78 -13.75
C ASP A 113 -2.92 -9.13 -14.94
N SER A 114 -1.63 -9.42 -15.08
CA SER A 114 -0.81 -8.86 -16.17
C SER A 114 -1.22 -9.35 -17.57
N SER A 115 -1.99 -10.44 -17.65
CA SER A 115 -2.52 -10.99 -18.90
C SER A 115 -3.90 -10.41 -19.25
N GLY A 116 -4.48 -9.61 -18.35
CA GLY A 116 -5.81 -9.00 -18.51
C GLY A 116 -6.96 -9.86 -18.01
N ASN A 117 -6.71 -10.96 -17.29
CA ASN A 117 -7.78 -11.77 -16.70
C ASN A 117 -8.39 -11.05 -15.49
N GLU A 118 -9.71 -10.98 -15.43
CA GLU A 118 -10.46 -10.28 -14.39
C GLU A 118 -10.86 -11.19 -13.21
N THR A 119 -10.94 -10.61 -12.02
CA THR A 119 -11.57 -11.17 -10.81
C THR A 119 -12.31 -10.05 -10.07
N SER A 120 -13.49 -10.33 -9.53
CA SER A 120 -14.34 -9.32 -8.89
C SER A 120 -14.85 -9.78 -7.52
N MET A 121 -15.06 -8.83 -6.60
CA MET A 121 -15.67 -9.05 -5.28
C MET A 121 -16.58 -7.86 -4.91
N THR A 122 -17.67 -8.13 -4.17
CA THR A 122 -18.67 -7.13 -3.73
C THR A 122 -18.90 -7.23 -2.23
#